data_AF-A0A936RPK1-F1
#
_entry.id   AF-A0A936RPK1-F1
#
_cell.length_a   1.000
_cell.length_b   1.000
_cell.length_c   1.000
_cell.angle_alpha   90.00
_cell.angle_beta   90.00
_cell.angle_gamma   90.00
#
_symmetry.space_group_name_H-M   'P 1'
#
loop_
_entity.id
_entity.type
_entity.pdbx_description
1 polymer ?
#
loop_
_entity_poly.entity_id
_entity_poly.type
_entity_poly.pdbx_seq_one_letter_code
_entity_poly.pdbx_strand_id
1 'polypeptide(L)'
;MSTVDVSFEVRCECLPRDYGYALFRALAEELDWLEEDAAAGVHPLHGTTASDGGLFLGKRARLILRVTAARAGQALSLTGSRLALGSGLEVGPGRQRQLMPYATVYSHFVSTGAEDEAEFLRRAAALLKAEGLPETMITGKAHAASTPEGRLHGFSLLLHGLTPAQSLAVQASGLGEGRKLGCGIFIPHKSVVAVGAD
;
A
#
# COMPACT_ATOMS: atom_id res chain seq x y z
N MET A 1 12.37 -4.09 -14.61
CA MET A 1 12.27 -5.26 -13.72
C MET A 1 10.79 -5.50 -13.43
N SER A 2 10.35 -6.77 -13.36
CA SER A 2 8.94 -7.07 -13.07
C SER A 2 8.64 -6.91 -11.58
N THR A 3 7.49 -6.33 -11.24
CA THR A 3 6.98 -6.20 -9.86
C THR A 3 5.85 -7.20 -9.63
N VAL A 4 5.78 -7.76 -8.42
CA VAL A 4 4.80 -8.79 -8.03
C VAL A 4 4.29 -8.51 -6.63
N ASP A 5 3.09 -9.02 -6.35
CA ASP A 5 2.53 -9.04 -5.00
C ASP A 5 2.76 -10.43 -4.39
N VAL A 6 3.34 -10.48 -3.19
CA VAL A 6 3.44 -11.70 -2.38
C VAL A 6 2.39 -11.62 -1.28
N SER A 7 1.35 -12.45 -1.39
CA SER A 7 0.19 -12.46 -0.50
C SER A 7 0.25 -13.63 0.46
N PHE A 8 0.17 -13.34 1.76
CA PHE A 8 0.16 -14.31 2.84
C PHE A 8 -1.21 -14.41 3.48
N GLU A 9 -1.55 -15.62 3.92
CA GLU A 9 -2.55 -15.78 4.98
C GLU A 9 -2.05 -15.14 6.26
N VAL A 10 -2.94 -14.50 7.01
CA VAL A 10 -2.59 -13.97 8.32
C VAL A 10 -3.66 -14.25 9.34
N ARG A 11 -3.23 -14.38 10.60
CA ARG A 11 -4.11 -14.54 11.75
C ARG A 11 -3.61 -13.69 12.90
N CYS A 12 -4.48 -12.87 13.46
CA CYS A 12 -4.26 -12.08 14.66
C CYS A 12 -5.63 -11.72 15.21
N GLU A 13 -5.77 -11.66 16.53
CA GLU A 13 -7.06 -11.29 17.12
C GLU A 13 -7.37 -9.82 16.84
N CYS A 14 -6.46 -8.93 17.25
CA CYS A 14 -6.59 -7.50 17.05
C CYS A 14 -5.21 -6.89 16.79
N LEU A 15 -5.15 -5.94 15.86
CA LEU A 15 -4.01 -5.05 15.69
C LEU A 15 -4.26 -3.74 16.44
N PRO A 16 -3.21 -3.11 16.99
CA PRO A 16 -3.36 -1.80 17.60
C PRO A 16 -3.84 -0.76 16.59
N ARG A 17 -4.40 0.35 17.10
CA ARG A 17 -4.63 1.54 16.28
C ARG A 17 -3.30 2.01 15.68
N ASP A 18 -3.34 2.52 14.46
CA ASP A 18 -2.17 3.11 13.79
C ASP A 18 -0.98 2.14 13.68
N TYR A 19 -1.28 0.85 13.46
CA TYR A 19 -0.29 -0.23 13.43
C TYR A 19 0.74 -0.12 12.29
N GLY A 20 0.58 0.79 11.33
CA GLY A 20 1.36 0.81 10.08
C GLY A 20 2.87 0.81 10.31
N TYR A 21 3.36 1.67 11.20
CA TYR A 21 4.78 1.72 11.57
C TYR A 21 5.24 0.46 12.30
N ALA A 22 4.45 -0.02 13.27
CA ALA A 22 4.79 -1.23 14.01
C ALA A 22 4.83 -2.47 13.10
N LEU A 23 3.93 -2.57 12.11
CA LEU A 23 3.97 -3.63 11.10
C LEU A 23 5.23 -3.55 10.26
N PHE A 24 5.60 -2.36 9.77
CA PHE A 24 6.83 -2.18 9.03
C PHE A 24 8.06 -2.64 9.83
N ARG A 25 8.17 -2.23 11.10
CA ARG A 25 9.31 -2.62 11.94
C ARG A 25 9.36 -4.12 12.18
N ALA A 26 8.24 -4.75 12.51
CA ALA A 26 8.18 -6.19 12.72
C ALA A 26 8.53 -6.98 11.44
N LEU A 27 8.19 -6.45 10.25
CA LEU A 27 8.62 -7.05 8.98
C LEU A 27 10.10 -6.84 8.70
N ALA A 28 10.65 -5.68 9.02
CA ALA A 28 12.07 -5.35 8.80
C ALA A 28 13.00 -6.17 9.72
N GLU A 29 12.52 -6.62 10.88
CA GLU A 29 13.23 -7.57 11.74
C GLU A 29 13.40 -8.95 11.10
N GLU A 30 12.43 -9.39 10.30
CA GLU A 30 12.45 -10.68 9.61
C GLU A 30 13.07 -10.59 8.20
N LEU A 31 13.00 -9.41 7.57
CA LEU A 31 13.45 -9.14 6.22
C LEU A 31 14.46 -7.97 6.24
N ASP A 32 15.72 -8.30 6.45
CA ASP A 32 16.85 -7.35 6.53
C ASP A 32 16.93 -6.36 5.36
N TRP A 33 16.51 -6.76 4.17
CA TRP A 33 16.50 -5.96 2.96
C TRP A 33 15.32 -4.98 2.84
N LEU A 34 14.26 -5.15 3.64
CA LEU A 34 13.00 -4.42 3.44
C LEU A 34 13.16 -2.92 3.66
N GLU A 35 13.97 -2.52 4.64
CA GLU A 35 14.17 -1.11 4.98
C GLU A 35 14.89 -0.36 3.86
N GLU A 36 15.88 -0.99 3.23
CA GLU A 36 16.72 -0.39 2.17
C GLU A 36 16.08 -0.46 0.78
N ASP A 37 15.22 -1.45 0.52
CA ASP A 37 14.61 -1.60 -0.80
C ASP A 37 13.52 -0.53 -1.02
N ALA A 38 13.82 0.44 -1.89
CA ALA A 38 12.90 1.53 -2.22
C ALA A 38 11.67 1.06 -3.03
N ALA A 39 11.78 -0.05 -3.76
CA ALA A 39 10.67 -0.58 -4.56
C ALA A 39 9.66 -1.37 -3.70
N ALA A 40 10.10 -1.84 -2.53
CA ALA A 40 9.27 -2.62 -1.62
C ALA A 40 8.14 -1.78 -1.01
N GLY A 41 6.94 -2.34 -1.04
CA GLY A 41 5.75 -1.76 -0.44
C GLY A 41 5.01 -2.75 0.45
N VAL A 42 4.50 -2.27 1.57
CA VAL A 42 3.68 -3.06 2.49
C VAL A 42 2.24 -2.58 2.32
N HIS A 43 1.34 -3.47 1.91
CA HIS A 43 -0.07 -3.10 1.81
C HIS A 43 -0.70 -2.95 3.20
N PRO A 44 -1.63 -2.00 3.40
CA PRO A 44 -2.44 -1.95 4.60
C PRO A 44 -3.21 -3.26 4.81
N LEU A 45 -3.25 -3.73 6.06
CA LEU A 45 -4.15 -4.80 6.47
C LEU A 45 -5.58 -4.26 6.58
N HIS A 46 -6.52 -5.06 6.11
CA HIS A 46 -7.94 -4.70 6.10
C HIS A 46 -8.69 -5.57 7.11
N GLY A 47 -9.60 -4.93 7.85
CA GLY A 47 -10.36 -5.57 8.91
C GLY A 47 -11.53 -4.70 9.36
N THR A 48 -12.13 -5.08 10.47
CA THR A 48 -13.21 -4.32 11.09
C THR A 48 -12.64 -3.46 12.21
N THR A 49 -12.86 -2.16 12.15
CA THR A 49 -12.43 -1.24 13.20
C THR A 49 -13.20 -1.51 14.49
N ALA A 50 -12.47 -1.72 15.57
CA ALA A 50 -13.00 -1.88 16.92
C ALA A 50 -13.41 -0.53 17.53
N SER A 51 -14.16 -0.54 18.62
CA SER A 51 -14.59 0.70 19.31
C SER A 51 -13.42 1.51 19.89
N ASP A 52 -12.34 0.85 20.30
CA ASP A 52 -11.08 1.47 20.74
C ASP A 52 -10.18 1.92 19.56
N GLY A 53 -10.59 1.61 18.33
CA GLY A 53 -9.89 1.88 17.07
C GLY A 53 -8.75 0.92 16.74
N GLY A 54 -8.63 -0.19 17.45
CA GLY A 54 -7.91 -1.36 16.96
C GLY A 54 -8.56 -1.96 15.72
N LEU A 55 -7.89 -2.93 15.10
CA LEU A 55 -8.36 -3.58 13.87
C LEU A 55 -8.51 -5.09 14.09
N PHE A 56 -9.75 -5.58 14.04
CA PHE A 56 -10.03 -7.02 14.03
C PHE A 56 -9.79 -7.59 12.64
N LEU A 57 -8.91 -8.58 12.54
CA LEU A 57 -8.63 -9.27 11.28
C LEU A 57 -9.63 -10.39 11.05
N GLY A 58 -10.38 -10.31 9.95
CA GLY A 58 -11.22 -11.41 9.50
C GLY A 58 -10.40 -12.56 8.91
N LYS A 59 -11.02 -13.74 8.76
CA LYS A 59 -10.38 -14.94 8.16
C LYS A 59 -9.82 -14.74 6.74
N ARG A 60 -10.25 -13.67 6.05
CA ARG A 60 -9.82 -13.32 4.68
C ARG A 60 -8.78 -12.20 4.64
N ALA A 61 -8.32 -11.71 5.80
CA ALA A 61 -7.24 -10.74 5.86
C ALA A 61 -5.97 -11.34 5.22
N ARG A 62 -5.22 -10.49 4.52
CA ARG A 62 -3.99 -10.87 3.83
C ARG A 62 -2.93 -9.81 4.09
N LEU A 63 -1.75 -10.24 4.54
CA LEU A 63 -0.55 -9.43 4.43
C LEU A 63 -0.08 -9.51 2.98
N ILE A 64 0.20 -8.37 2.36
CA ILE A 64 0.68 -8.32 0.97
C ILE A 64 1.92 -7.43 0.93
N LEU A 65 3.00 -7.99 0.41
CA LEU A 65 4.21 -7.25 0.09
C LEU A 65 4.30 -7.09 -1.42
N ARG A 66 4.39 -5.84 -1.89
CA ARG A 66 4.69 -5.53 -3.28
C ARG A 66 6.18 -5.38 -3.44
N VAL A 67 6.80 -6.23 -4.25
CA VAL A 67 8.26 -6.31 -4.37
C VAL A 67 8.68 -6.57 -5.81
N THR A 68 9.95 -6.37 -6.12
CA THR A 68 10.49 -6.85 -7.40
C THR A 68 10.44 -8.38 -7.43
N ALA A 69 10.28 -8.96 -8.62
CA ALA A 69 10.22 -10.42 -8.80
C ALA A 69 11.47 -11.14 -8.25
N ALA A 70 12.63 -10.46 -8.24
CA ALA A 70 13.86 -10.98 -7.66
C ALA A 70 13.78 -11.16 -6.14
N ARG A 71 13.02 -10.31 -5.44
CA ARG A 71 12.80 -10.38 -3.99
C ARG A 71 11.66 -11.32 -3.59
N ALA A 72 10.87 -11.84 -4.54
CA ALA A 72 9.70 -12.65 -4.24
C ALA A 72 10.03 -13.90 -3.40
N GLY A 73 11.13 -14.59 -3.73
CA GLY A 73 11.60 -15.75 -2.97
C GLY A 73 12.01 -15.40 -1.54
N GLN A 74 12.67 -14.25 -1.34
CA GLN A 74 13.05 -13.76 -0.02
C GLN A 74 11.83 -13.31 0.79
N ALA A 75 10.87 -12.63 0.18
CA ALA A 75 9.61 -12.28 0.86
C ALA A 75 8.86 -13.54 1.34
N LEU A 76 8.85 -14.62 0.53
CA LEU A 76 8.18 -15.88 0.87
C LEU A 76 8.77 -16.58 2.11
N SER A 77 9.98 -16.24 2.56
CA SER A 77 10.58 -16.79 3.79
C SER A 77 9.81 -16.40 5.05
N LEU A 78 8.93 -15.38 5.00
CA LEU A 78 8.02 -15.04 6.10
C LEU A 78 6.99 -16.12 6.41
N THR A 79 6.82 -17.12 5.54
CA THR A 79 5.86 -18.21 5.76
C THR A 79 6.18 -18.96 7.04
N GLY A 80 5.26 -18.96 8.01
CA GLY A 80 5.43 -19.59 9.31
C GLY A 80 5.96 -18.67 10.40
N SER A 81 6.38 -17.45 10.08
CA SER A 81 6.82 -16.46 11.07
C SER A 81 5.66 -15.96 11.94
N ARG A 82 6.00 -15.50 13.14
CA ARG A 82 5.07 -14.79 14.03
C ARG A 82 5.65 -13.43 14.38
N LEU A 83 5.05 -12.39 13.82
CA LEU A 83 5.52 -11.01 13.98
C LEU A 83 5.08 -10.46 15.34
N ALA A 84 5.96 -9.69 15.99
CA ALA A 84 5.70 -9.00 17.26
C ALA A 84 4.75 -7.79 17.08
N LEU A 85 3.52 -8.06 16.62
CA LEU A 85 2.49 -7.06 16.32
C LEU A 85 1.14 -7.51 16.86
N GLY A 86 0.44 -6.64 17.59
CA GLY A 86 -0.85 -6.98 18.22
C GLY A 86 -0.70 -8.13 19.21
N SER A 87 -1.58 -9.14 19.13
CA SER A 87 -1.45 -10.39 19.91
C SER A 87 -0.43 -11.40 19.34
N GLY A 88 0.36 -10.97 18.36
CA GLY A 88 1.32 -11.79 17.62
C GLY A 88 0.72 -12.22 16.29
N LEU A 89 1.04 -11.46 15.23
CA LEU A 89 0.52 -11.69 13.89
C LEU A 89 1.19 -12.92 13.26
N GLU A 90 0.43 -13.99 13.13
CA GLU A 90 0.87 -15.24 12.50
C GLU A 90 0.81 -15.09 10.98
N VAL A 91 1.91 -15.44 10.30
CA VAL A 91 2.04 -15.43 8.85
C VAL A 91 1.94 -16.85 8.33
N GLY A 92 0.87 -17.15 7.60
CA GLY A 92 0.64 -18.44 6.97
C GLY A 92 1.25 -18.56 5.56
N PRO A 93 0.81 -19.54 4.76
CA PRO A 93 1.34 -19.75 3.41
C PRO A 93 1.23 -18.52 2.51
N GLY A 94 2.37 -18.17 1.88
CA GLY A 94 2.46 -17.14 0.85
C GLY A 94 2.15 -17.65 -0.57
N ARG A 95 1.74 -16.72 -1.44
CA ARG A 95 1.60 -16.92 -2.88
C ARG A 95 2.06 -15.67 -3.64
N GLN A 96 2.85 -15.85 -4.68
CA GLN A 96 3.20 -14.78 -5.61
C GLN A 96 2.07 -14.55 -6.61
N ARG A 97 1.80 -13.28 -6.93
CA ARG A 97 0.79 -12.84 -7.91
C ARG A 97 1.39 -11.77 -8.80
N GLN A 98 1.18 -11.89 -10.11
CA GLN A 98 1.56 -10.86 -11.05
C GLN A 98 0.62 -9.66 -10.90
N LEU A 99 1.16 -8.45 -11.09
CA LEU A 99 0.33 -7.26 -11.24
C LEU A 99 -0.43 -7.34 -12.56
N MET A 100 -1.69 -6.92 -12.51
CA MET A 100 -2.56 -6.85 -13.69
C MET A 100 -2.86 -5.39 -14.01
N PRO A 101 -2.98 -5.01 -15.29
CA PRO A 101 -3.35 -3.66 -15.67
C PRO A 101 -4.83 -3.41 -15.39
N TYR A 102 -5.13 -2.21 -14.88
CA TYR A 102 -6.48 -1.70 -14.66
C TYR A 102 -6.57 -0.24 -15.10
N ALA A 103 -7.63 0.11 -15.81
CA ALA A 103 -7.89 1.48 -16.24
C ALA A 103 -8.16 2.43 -15.06
N THR A 104 -8.51 1.90 -13.89
CA THR A 104 -8.74 2.65 -12.66
C THR A 104 -8.03 1.98 -11.49
N VAL A 105 -7.21 2.74 -10.79
CA VAL A 105 -6.49 2.30 -9.58
C VAL A 105 -6.67 3.32 -8.48
N TYR A 106 -6.56 2.86 -7.24
CA TYR A 106 -6.79 3.65 -6.05
C TYR A 106 -5.72 3.40 -5.01
N SER A 107 -5.26 4.45 -4.35
CA SER A 107 -4.46 4.35 -3.14
C SER A 107 -5.25 4.90 -1.96
N HIS A 108 -5.31 4.14 -0.87
CA HIS A 108 -6.00 4.55 0.35
C HIS A 108 -5.33 5.74 1.02
N PHE A 109 -4.04 5.92 0.82
CA PHE A 109 -3.28 6.97 1.47
C PHE A 109 -2.05 7.28 0.64
N VAL A 110 -1.90 8.52 0.18
CA VAL A 110 -0.72 9.04 -0.50
C VAL A 110 -0.22 10.21 0.32
N SER A 111 1.06 10.21 0.68
CA SER A 111 1.71 11.32 1.37
C SER A 111 2.73 11.97 0.45
N THR A 112 2.73 13.30 0.40
CA THR A 112 3.69 14.11 -0.39
C THR A 112 4.38 15.17 0.49
N GLY A 113 4.34 14.99 1.81
CA GLY A 113 4.86 15.95 2.79
C GLY A 113 4.06 17.25 2.88
N ALA A 114 2.84 17.29 2.34
CA ALA A 114 1.94 18.43 2.40
C ALA A 114 0.71 18.08 3.22
N GLU A 115 0.34 18.95 4.15
CA GLU A 115 -0.87 18.79 4.98
C GLU A 115 -2.10 19.42 4.31
N ASP A 116 -1.90 20.52 3.58
CA ASP A 116 -2.94 21.19 2.82
C ASP A 116 -3.29 20.43 1.53
N GLU A 117 -4.59 20.32 1.24
CA GLU A 117 -5.09 19.55 0.09
C GLU A 117 -4.67 20.16 -1.25
N ALA A 118 -4.67 21.48 -1.38
CA ALA A 118 -4.31 22.15 -2.63
C ALA A 118 -2.81 22.01 -2.92
N GLU A 119 -1.96 22.09 -1.88
CA GLU A 119 -0.54 21.79 -2.02
C GLU A 119 -0.28 20.31 -2.32
N PHE A 120 -0.97 19.40 -1.63
CA PHE A 120 -0.90 17.96 -1.91
C PHE A 120 -1.22 17.67 -3.39
N LEU A 121 -2.32 18.21 -3.91
CA LEU A 121 -2.74 18.03 -5.31
C LEU A 121 -1.68 18.52 -6.30
N ARG A 122 -1.08 19.70 -6.06
CA ARG A 122 0.03 20.21 -6.89
C ARG A 122 1.23 19.26 -6.88
N ARG A 123 1.64 18.78 -5.71
CA ARG A 123 2.80 17.89 -5.58
C ARG A 123 2.53 16.53 -6.20
N ALA A 124 1.35 15.97 -5.99
CA ALA A 124 0.91 14.72 -6.61
C ALA A 124 0.91 14.81 -8.14
N ALA A 125 0.40 15.91 -8.71
CA ALA A 125 0.43 16.16 -10.15
C ALA A 125 1.86 16.23 -10.69
N ALA A 126 2.76 16.94 -10.00
CA ALA A 126 4.16 17.02 -10.39
C ALA A 126 4.87 15.66 -10.37
N LEU A 127 4.62 14.84 -9.35
CA LEU A 127 5.16 13.48 -9.25
C LEU A 127 4.63 12.56 -10.35
N LEU A 128 3.32 12.58 -10.63
CA LEU A 128 2.71 11.80 -11.71
C LEU A 128 3.29 12.20 -13.07
N LYS A 129 3.42 13.50 -13.31
CA LYS A 129 4.00 14.03 -14.55
C LYS A 129 5.45 13.60 -14.75
N ALA A 130 6.26 13.61 -13.69
CA ALA A 130 7.66 13.16 -13.75
C ALA A 130 7.78 11.68 -14.15
N GLU A 131 6.79 10.86 -13.77
CA GLU A 131 6.72 9.43 -14.12
C GLU A 131 5.98 9.15 -15.45
N GLY A 132 5.59 10.19 -16.20
CA GLY A 132 4.83 10.04 -17.45
C GLY A 132 3.40 9.51 -17.26
N LEU A 133 2.83 9.68 -16.07
CA LEU A 133 1.47 9.28 -15.70
C LEU A 133 0.50 10.46 -15.90
N PRO A 134 -0.81 10.19 -16.14
CA PRO A 134 -1.78 11.25 -16.27
C PRO A 134 -1.97 11.99 -14.94
N GLU A 135 -2.04 13.32 -15.03
CA GLU A 135 -2.29 14.21 -13.88
C GLU A 135 -3.79 14.24 -13.49
N THR A 136 -4.66 13.59 -14.28
CA THR A 136 -6.09 13.48 -13.97
C THR A 136 -6.30 12.50 -12.81
N MET A 137 -6.60 13.06 -11.64
CA MET A 137 -6.78 12.33 -10.39
C MET A 137 -8.04 12.79 -9.66
N ILE A 138 -8.59 11.92 -8.82
CA ILE A 138 -9.66 12.26 -7.87
C ILE A 138 -9.10 12.06 -6.47
N THR A 139 -9.03 13.15 -5.70
CA THR A 139 -8.64 13.12 -4.29
C THR A 139 -9.85 12.82 -3.42
N GLY A 140 -9.62 12.03 -2.38
CA GLY A 140 -10.65 11.62 -1.43
C GLY A 140 -10.33 12.03 0.00
N LYS A 141 -10.50 11.08 0.92
CA LYS A 141 -10.44 11.35 2.36
C LYS A 141 -9.02 11.74 2.78
N ALA A 142 -8.91 12.69 3.71
CA ALA A 142 -7.67 12.95 4.42
C ALA A 142 -7.32 11.77 5.33
N HIS A 143 -6.04 11.44 5.38
CA HIS A 143 -5.47 10.36 6.17
C HIS A 143 -4.21 10.84 6.88
N ALA A 144 -3.92 10.22 8.02
CA ALA A 144 -2.67 10.43 8.71
C ALA A 144 -2.18 9.13 9.34
N ALA A 145 -0.86 8.98 9.45
CA ALA A 145 -0.20 7.88 10.14
C ALA A 145 0.91 8.43 11.04
N SER A 146 1.10 7.84 12.22
CA SER A 146 2.15 8.26 13.14
C SER A 146 3.42 7.44 12.93
N THR A 147 4.56 8.12 12.93
CA THR A 147 5.90 7.53 12.98
C THR A 147 6.68 8.17 14.14
N PRO A 148 7.83 7.60 14.56
CA PRO A 148 8.67 8.24 15.56
C PRO A 148 9.18 9.63 15.15
N GLU A 149 9.32 9.89 13.85
CA GLU A 149 9.81 11.15 13.29
C GLU A 149 8.71 12.22 13.19
N GLY A 150 7.44 11.83 13.33
CA GLY A 150 6.31 12.74 13.25
C GLY A 150 5.08 12.10 12.63
N ARG A 151 4.14 12.93 12.20
CA ARG A 151 2.92 12.47 11.54
C ARG A 151 3.06 12.63 10.03
N LEU A 152 2.80 11.55 9.29
CA LEU A 152 2.59 11.61 7.85
C LEU A 152 1.17 12.07 7.57
N HIS A 153 1.03 13.05 6.68
CA HIS A 153 -0.24 13.59 6.23
C HIS A 153 -0.44 13.31 4.75
N GLY A 154 -1.69 13.23 4.32
CA GLY A 154 -2.00 12.97 2.93
C GLY A 154 -3.44 12.56 2.72
N PHE A 155 -3.73 12.06 1.53
CA PHE A 155 -5.10 11.84 1.08
C PHE A 155 -5.21 10.54 0.31
N SER A 156 -6.41 10.00 0.23
CA SER A 156 -6.68 8.93 -0.72
C SER A 156 -6.71 9.48 -2.14
N LEU A 157 -6.25 8.68 -3.11
CA LEU A 157 -6.07 9.13 -4.48
C LEU A 157 -6.53 8.07 -5.47
N LEU A 158 -7.40 8.45 -6.39
CA LEU A 158 -7.85 7.62 -7.50
C LEU A 158 -7.27 8.15 -8.81
N LEU A 159 -6.71 7.24 -9.60
CA LEU A 159 -6.26 7.50 -10.97
C LEU A 159 -7.14 6.71 -11.93
N HIS A 160 -7.55 7.33 -13.03
CA HIS A 160 -8.39 6.69 -14.04
C HIS A 160 -7.92 7.02 -15.45
N GLY A 161 -8.46 6.30 -16.45
CA GLY A 161 -8.07 6.46 -17.85
C GLY A 161 -6.64 5.97 -18.13
N LEU A 162 -6.11 5.07 -17.29
CA LEU A 162 -4.76 4.56 -17.44
C LEU A 162 -4.65 3.56 -18.59
N THR A 163 -3.63 3.71 -19.42
CA THR A 163 -3.20 2.63 -20.31
C THR A 163 -2.67 1.44 -19.50
N PRO A 164 -2.60 0.22 -20.08
CA PRO A 164 -2.01 -0.92 -19.39
C PRO A 164 -0.59 -0.66 -18.88
N ALA A 165 0.24 0.03 -19.66
CA ALA A 165 1.61 0.38 -19.28
C ALA A 165 1.64 1.35 -18.09
N GLN A 166 0.85 2.44 -18.13
CA GLN A 166 0.76 3.41 -17.03
C GLN A 166 0.20 2.78 -15.75
N SER A 167 -0.80 1.90 -15.89
CA SER A 167 -1.38 1.18 -14.75
C SER A 167 -0.36 0.29 -14.06
N LEU A 168 0.42 -0.47 -14.83
CA LEU A 168 1.48 -1.31 -14.26
C LEU A 168 2.61 -0.46 -13.68
N ALA A 169 2.97 0.66 -14.33
CA ALA A 169 4.00 1.58 -13.84
C ALA A 169 3.62 2.15 -12.46
N VAL A 170 2.44 2.76 -12.32
CA VAL A 170 2.02 3.36 -11.04
C VAL A 170 1.75 2.33 -9.95
N GLN A 171 1.29 1.13 -10.30
CA GLN A 171 1.20 0.04 -9.31
C GLN A 171 2.60 -0.37 -8.83
N ALA A 172 3.58 -0.44 -9.73
CA ALA A 172 4.95 -0.85 -9.43
C ALA A 172 5.74 0.20 -8.63
N SER A 173 5.67 1.49 -9.00
CA SER A 173 6.42 2.58 -8.35
C SER A 173 5.67 3.22 -7.19
N GLY A 174 4.34 3.26 -7.26
CA GLY A 174 3.49 4.05 -6.36
C GLY A 174 3.61 5.54 -6.57
N LEU A 175 3.26 6.29 -5.53
CA LEU A 175 3.35 7.75 -5.53
C LEU A 175 3.67 8.26 -4.13
N GLY A 176 4.60 9.21 -4.05
CA GLY A 176 4.96 9.87 -2.81
C GLY A 176 5.81 9.01 -1.87
N GLU A 177 5.69 9.27 -0.57
CA GLU A 177 6.55 8.72 0.48
C GLU A 177 5.77 7.78 1.41
N GLY A 178 6.50 7.00 2.23
CA GLY A 178 5.90 6.09 3.22
C GLY A 178 5.41 4.76 2.65
N ARG A 179 5.97 4.27 1.54
CA ARG A 179 5.55 3.02 0.88
C ARG A 179 5.54 1.77 1.78
N LYS A 180 6.45 1.74 2.75
CA LYS A 180 6.53 0.69 3.79
C LYS A 180 5.44 0.77 4.86
N LEU A 181 4.73 1.89 4.93
CA LEU A 181 3.64 2.16 5.87
C LEU A 181 2.26 2.02 5.20
N GLY A 182 2.21 1.56 3.94
CA GLY A 182 0.98 1.48 3.16
C GLY A 182 0.64 2.72 2.35
N CYS A 183 1.50 3.75 2.37
CA CYS A 183 1.30 4.95 1.58
C CYS A 183 1.68 4.73 0.10
N GLY A 184 0.99 5.38 -0.83
CA GLY A 184 1.35 5.35 -2.25
C GLY A 184 1.15 3.99 -2.92
N ILE A 185 0.53 3.02 -2.26
CA ILE A 185 0.25 1.70 -2.82
C ILE A 185 -1.06 1.76 -3.61
N PHE A 186 -0.98 1.55 -4.92
CA PHE A 186 -2.15 1.52 -5.80
C PHE A 186 -2.70 0.10 -5.97
N ILE A 187 -4.00 -0.05 -5.76
CA ILE A 187 -4.76 -1.29 -5.93
C ILE A 187 -5.85 -1.10 -6.99
N PRO A 188 -6.33 -2.19 -7.61
CA PRO A 188 -7.43 -2.12 -8.57
C PRO A 188 -8.69 -1.54 -7.92
N HIS A 189 -9.37 -0.63 -8.61
CA HIS A 189 -10.62 -0.05 -8.13
C HIS A 189 -11.72 -0.19 -9.18
N LYS A 190 -12.98 -0.22 -8.72
CA LYS A 190 -14.13 -0.20 -9.64
C LYS A 190 -14.03 1.04 -10.54
N SER A 191 -14.33 0.85 -11.83
CA SER A 191 -14.36 1.94 -12.80
C SER A 191 -15.27 3.05 -12.33
N VAL A 192 -14.80 4.28 -12.49
CA VAL A 192 -15.58 5.51 -12.24
C VAL A 192 -16.04 6.17 -13.55
N VAL A 193 -15.71 5.57 -14.70
CA VAL A 193 -16.20 6.03 -16.00
C VAL A 193 -17.68 5.66 -16.12
N ALA A 194 -18.52 6.66 -16.36
CA ALA A 194 -19.94 6.45 -16.62
C ALA A 194 -20.12 5.49 -17.79
N VAL A 195 -20.95 4.45 -17.62
CA VAL A 195 -21.32 3.55 -18.71
C VAL A 195 -22.33 4.30 -19.57
N GLY A 196 -21.89 4.87 -20.70
CA GLY A 196 -22.79 5.50 -21.68
C GLY A 196 -22.37 6.85 -22.27
N ALA A 197 -21.08 7.16 -22.39
CA ALA A 197 -20.62 8.27 -23.22
C ALA A 197 -19.82 7.71 -24.40
N ASP A 198 -20.55 7.27 -25.43
CA ASP A 198 -20.08 7.29 -26.82
C ASP A 198 -20.39 8.67 -27.43
#